data_AF-C1LLC9-F1
#
_entry.id   AF-C1LLC9-F1
#
_cell.length_a   1.000
_cell.length_b   1.000
_cell.length_c   1.000
_cell.angle_alpha   90.00
_cell.angle_beta   90.00
_cell.angle_gamma   90.00
#
_symmetry.space_group_name_H-M   'P 1'
#
loop_
_entity.id
_entity.type
_entity.pdbx_description
1 polymer ?
#
loop_
_entity_poly.entity_id
_entity_poly.type
_entity_poly.pdbx_seq_one_letter_code
_entity_poly.pdbx_strand_id
1 'polypeptide(L)'
;MRTAGDVVKRVLWDEKIPQECIIVGYLDRFKGILEKPFVDFSWEPFDSLDYFTFGVPEHRIQYFKYKDIIVWDKRFRLDRVFGSSRSTKTIRDVIEKYEKYCITSQDIPDIHFGKMNGNVTFQWDTKTTEDSYSSESQTEGSIIEEIHQEIKRKPNFFICQRIESHVFIEKALRVQSNICETQPYYKDCCIDPKLFHLTLSTVRLEDSSQVSECMQALRQAETILRSFLPTDQLLIKGVSDFHGRVLYAAVEPSKNLNLFVDHLNQILHAAGFCTDSQKKFKPHISLIKITRSVTKQAGTKKINPDLYNEFLNMEFGKFIIDSIHVCAIGKPHDDSGFYRTIGSLCLVNPNAK
;
A
#
# COMPACT_ATOMS: atom_id res chain seq x y z
N MET A 1 -25.56 4.58 -21.08
CA MET A 1 -24.39 3.94 -20.44
C MET A 1 -23.67 3.09 -21.48
N ARG A 2 -22.36 3.30 -21.60
CA ARG A 2 -21.48 2.53 -22.49
C ARG A 2 -21.32 1.09 -22.01
N THR A 3 -20.95 0.18 -22.91
CA THR A 3 -20.79 -1.24 -22.60
C THR A 3 -19.52 -1.52 -21.80
N ALA A 4 -19.41 -2.72 -21.20
CA ALA A 4 -18.17 -3.14 -20.55
C ALA A 4 -16.99 -3.14 -21.53
N GLY A 5 -17.19 -3.60 -22.77
CA GLY A 5 -16.16 -3.55 -23.82
C GLY A 5 -15.72 -2.14 -24.19
N ASP A 6 -16.63 -1.16 -24.19
CA ASP A 6 -16.26 0.25 -24.39
C ASP A 6 -15.38 0.76 -23.25
N VAL A 7 -15.67 0.39 -22.00
CA VAL A 7 -14.86 0.76 -20.82
C VAL A 7 -13.48 0.11 -20.92
N VAL A 8 -13.39 -1.16 -21.30
CA VAL A 8 -12.11 -1.86 -21.54
C VAL A 8 -11.27 -1.11 -22.56
N LYS A 9 -11.84 -0.80 -23.73
CA LYS A 9 -11.15 -0.01 -24.77
C LYS A 9 -10.69 1.33 -24.22
N ARG A 10 -11.55 2.03 -23.47
CA ARG A 10 -11.19 3.32 -22.89
C ARG A 10 -9.99 3.24 -21.95
N VAL A 11 -9.94 2.22 -21.10
CA VAL A 11 -8.83 1.96 -20.17
C VAL A 11 -7.57 1.52 -20.91
N LEU A 12 -7.69 0.74 -22.00
CA LEU A 12 -6.56 0.30 -22.82
C LEU A 12 -5.89 1.47 -23.56
N TRP A 13 -6.69 2.35 -24.17
CA TRP A 13 -6.20 3.37 -25.10
C TRP A 13 -6.02 4.77 -24.49
N ASP A 14 -6.63 5.09 -23.34
CA ASP A 14 -6.40 6.39 -22.68
C ASP A 14 -5.20 6.28 -21.70
N GLU A 15 -4.06 6.80 -22.13
CA GLU A 15 -2.83 6.87 -21.32
C GLU A 15 -3.00 7.61 -19.98
N LYS A 16 -4.01 8.50 -19.87
CA LYS A 16 -4.29 9.22 -18.62
C LYS A 16 -4.97 8.33 -17.57
N ILE A 17 -5.44 7.13 -17.94
CA ILE A 17 -6.06 6.18 -17.01
C ILE A 17 -5.00 5.16 -16.59
N PRO A 18 -4.57 5.15 -15.32
CA PRO A 18 -3.63 4.14 -14.83
C PRO A 18 -4.34 2.78 -14.76
N GLN A 19 -4.13 1.92 -15.76
CA GLN A 19 -4.71 0.57 -15.84
C GLN A 19 -4.46 -0.26 -14.56
N GLU A 20 -3.30 -0.07 -13.91
CA GLU A 20 -2.91 -0.74 -12.67
C GLU A 20 -3.72 -0.30 -11.44
N CYS A 21 -4.40 0.83 -11.54
CA CYS A 21 -5.36 1.28 -10.55
C CYS A 21 -6.77 0.81 -10.89
N ILE A 22 -6.99 0.13 -12.02
CA ILE A 22 -8.31 -0.39 -12.37
C ILE A 22 -8.47 -1.81 -11.83
N ILE A 23 -9.57 -2.05 -11.13
CA ILE A 23 -9.99 -3.38 -10.68
C ILE A 23 -11.27 -3.75 -11.41
N VAL A 24 -11.36 -4.98 -11.88
CA VAL A 24 -12.52 -5.51 -12.59
C VAL A 24 -13.24 -6.50 -11.69
N GLY A 25 -14.51 -6.22 -11.39
CA GLY A 25 -15.42 -7.13 -10.73
C GLY A 25 -16.15 -7.97 -11.77
N TYR A 26 -15.94 -9.29 -11.77
CA TYR A 26 -16.55 -10.21 -12.72
C TYR A 26 -17.23 -11.39 -12.03
N LEU A 27 -18.26 -11.92 -12.68
CA LEU A 27 -19.01 -13.07 -12.19
C LEU A 27 -18.28 -14.37 -12.57
N ASP A 28 -17.72 -15.06 -11.58
CA ASP A 28 -17.23 -16.43 -11.71
C ASP A 28 -18.40 -17.43 -11.66
N ARG A 29 -18.24 -18.57 -12.35
CA ARG A 29 -19.27 -19.60 -12.46
C ARG A 29 -19.60 -20.25 -11.10
N PHE A 30 -18.64 -20.33 -10.20
CA PHE A 30 -18.77 -21.09 -8.96
C PHE A 30 -18.60 -20.22 -7.71
N LYS A 31 -17.76 -19.18 -7.78
CA LYS A 31 -17.38 -18.36 -6.61
C LYS A 31 -18.16 -17.04 -6.49
N GLY A 32 -19.09 -16.77 -7.39
CA GLY A 32 -19.82 -15.50 -7.42
C GLY A 32 -18.94 -14.37 -7.95
N ILE A 33 -19.10 -13.15 -7.43
CA ILE A 33 -18.32 -12.00 -7.93
C ILE A 33 -16.91 -12.05 -7.35
N LEU A 34 -15.92 -12.05 -8.24
CA LEU A 34 -14.50 -11.93 -7.90
C LEU A 34 -13.95 -10.62 -8.44
N GLU A 35 -12.92 -10.10 -7.76
CA GLU A 35 -12.16 -8.93 -8.19
C GLU A 35 -10.74 -9.33 -8.59
N LYS A 36 -10.24 -8.75 -9.67
CA LYS A 36 -8.85 -8.89 -10.10
C LYS A 36 -8.36 -7.58 -10.74
N PRO A 37 -7.07 -7.24 -10.64
CA PRO A 37 -6.51 -6.09 -11.35
C PRO A 37 -6.75 -6.18 -12.86
N PHE A 38 -7.05 -5.04 -13.50
CA PHE A 38 -7.29 -4.95 -14.94
C PHE A 38 -6.11 -5.50 -15.78
N VAL A 39 -4.89 -5.31 -15.28
CA VAL A 39 -3.64 -5.75 -15.91
C VAL A 39 -3.43 -7.26 -15.87
N ASP A 40 -4.19 -7.99 -15.05
CA ASP A 40 -4.08 -9.45 -14.94
C ASP A 40 -5.09 -10.19 -15.85
N PHE A 41 -5.87 -9.45 -16.65
CA PHE A 41 -6.75 -10.01 -17.68
C PHE A 41 -6.09 -9.85 -19.04
N SER A 42 -6.29 -10.84 -19.91
CA SER A 42 -6.13 -10.63 -21.33
C SER A 42 -7.43 -10.09 -21.93
N TRP A 43 -7.26 -9.07 -22.76
CA TRP A 43 -8.34 -8.37 -23.47
C TRP A 43 -8.35 -8.69 -24.96
N GLU A 44 -7.51 -9.64 -25.39
CA GLU A 44 -7.57 -10.18 -26.74
C GLU A 44 -8.79 -11.10 -26.91
N PRO A 45 -9.28 -11.29 -28.14
CA PRO A 45 -10.37 -12.23 -28.42
C PRO A 45 -10.05 -13.63 -27.86
N PHE A 46 -11.04 -14.30 -27.28
CA PHE A 46 -10.85 -15.64 -26.67
C PHE A 46 -10.21 -16.65 -27.62
N ASP A 47 -10.44 -16.49 -28.92
CA ASP A 47 -9.95 -17.37 -29.97
C ASP A 47 -8.43 -17.26 -30.18
N SER A 48 -7.76 -16.24 -29.62
CA SER A 48 -6.31 -16.05 -29.68
C SER A 48 -5.57 -16.34 -28.37
N LEU A 49 -6.28 -16.73 -27.30
CA LEU A 49 -5.67 -16.95 -25.99
C LEU A 49 -5.04 -18.34 -25.86
N ASP A 50 -3.84 -18.41 -25.29
CA ASP A 50 -3.25 -19.68 -24.88
C ASP A 50 -3.96 -20.26 -23.63
N TYR A 51 -3.71 -21.54 -23.34
CA TYR A 51 -4.36 -22.27 -22.24
C TYR A 51 -4.06 -21.70 -20.84
N PHE A 52 -3.06 -20.81 -20.72
CA PHE A 52 -2.60 -20.24 -19.45
C PHE A 52 -3.07 -18.80 -19.23
N THR A 53 -3.68 -18.18 -20.25
CA THR A 53 -4.07 -16.77 -20.22
C THR A 53 -5.50 -16.58 -19.71
N PHE A 54 -5.64 -15.76 -18.66
CA PHE A 54 -6.92 -15.50 -18.03
C PHE A 54 -7.72 -14.42 -18.79
N GLY A 55 -8.60 -14.85 -19.69
CA GLY A 55 -9.60 -13.98 -20.33
C GLY A 55 -10.93 -13.96 -19.55
N VAL A 56 -11.58 -12.80 -19.44
CA VAL A 56 -12.93 -12.69 -18.84
C VAL A 56 -13.96 -12.24 -19.86
N PRO A 57 -15.01 -13.04 -20.15
CA PRO A 57 -16.00 -12.65 -21.14
C PRO A 57 -16.71 -11.35 -20.74
N GLU A 58 -16.91 -10.43 -21.69
CA GLU A 58 -17.50 -9.12 -21.41
C GLU A 58 -18.85 -9.19 -20.67
N HIS A 59 -19.68 -10.18 -21.00
CA HIS A 59 -20.99 -10.36 -20.37
C HIS A 59 -20.90 -10.70 -18.87
N ARG A 60 -19.76 -11.23 -18.41
CA ARG A 60 -19.51 -11.58 -17.00
C ARG A 60 -18.99 -10.39 -16.20
N ILE A 61 -18.50 -9.34 -16.84
CA ILE A 61 -18.05 -8.13 -16.14
C ILE A 61 -19.25 -7.41 -15.54
N GLN A 62 -19.19 -7.15 -14.23
CA GLN A 62 -20.25 -6.50 -13.46
C GLN A 62 -19.92 -5.03 -13.20
N TYR A 63 -18.68 -4.72 -12.83
CA TYR A 63 -18.26 -3.35 -12.55
C TYR A 63 -16.75 -3.13 -12.76
N PHE A 64 -16.36 -1.87 -12.90
CA PHE A 64 -14.98 -1.39 -12.86
C PHE A 64 -14.81 -0.44 -11.69
N LYS A 65 -13.69 -0.58 -10.98
CA LYS A 65 -13.25 0.36 -9.96
C LYS A 65 -11.97 1.07 -10.40
N TYR A 66 -11.84 2.35 -10.06
CA TYR A 66 -10.55 3.03 -9.98
C TYR A 66 -10.12 3.10 -8.52
N LYS A 67 -9.06 2.35 -8.20
CA LYS A 67 -8.65 1.97 -6.84
C LYS A 67 -9.86 1.32 -6.15
N ASP A 68 -10.43 1.98 -5.16
CA ASP A 68 -11.53 1.45 -4.37
C ASP A 68 -12.90 2.01 -4.80
N ILE A 69 -12.92 2.97 -5.74
CA ILE A 69 -14.15 3.68 -6.15
C ILE A 69 -14.73 3.06 -7.41
N ILE A 70 -16.01 2.72 -7.38
CA ILE A 70 -16.73 2.23 -8.56
C ILE A 70 -16.87 3.37 -9.58
N VAL A 71 -16.29 3.16 -10.76
CA VAL A 71 -16.34 4.10 -11.90
C VAL A 71 -17.35 3.66 -12.96
N TRP A 72 -17.71 2.39 -13.01
CA TRP A 72 -18.75 1.87 -13.88
C TRP A 72 -19.40 0.64 -13.24
N ASP A 73 -20.73 0.55 -13.21
CA ASP A 73 -21.44 -0.62 -12.68
C ASP A 73 -22.68 -0.93 -13.53
N LYS A 74 -22.71 -2.17 -14.05
CA LYS A 74 -23.78 -2.70 -14.90
C LYS A 74 -25.13 -2.75 -14.19
N ARG A 75 -25.14 -3.12 -12.90
CA ARG A 75 -26.34 -3.37 -12.09
C ARG A 75 -27.02 -2.06 -11.71
N PHE A 76 -26.21 -1.07 -11.30
CA PHE A 76 -26.71 0.25 -10.91
C PHE A 76 -26.79 1.26 -12.07
N ARG A 77 -26.46 0.83 -13.30
CA ARG A 77 -26.38 1.68 -14.50
C ARG A 77 -25.52 2.93 -14.29
N LEU A 78 -24.42 2.77 -13.55
CA LEU A 78 -23.46 3.83 -13.24
C LEU A 78 -22.40 3.91 -14.34
N ASP A 79 -22.17 5.11 -14.87
CA ASP A 79 -21.15 5.36 -15.90
C ASP A 79 -20.42 6.68 -15.60
N ARG A 80 -19.41 6.59 -14.73
CA ARG A 80 -18.46 7.67 -14.46
C ARG A 80 -17.24 7.56 -15.37
N VAL A 81 -17.21 6.62 -16.33
CA VAL A 81 -16.08 6.49 -17.27
C VAL A 81 -16.23 7.49 -18.40
N PHE A 82 -17.42 7.54 -18.99
CA PHE A 82 -17.75 8.42 -20.11
C PHE A 82 -18.69 9.57 -19.74
N GLY A 83 -19.22 9.60 -18.50
CA GLY A 83 -20.24 10.57 -18.10
C GLY A 83 -21.55 10.42 -18.88
N SER A 84 -21.83 9.22 -19.41
CA SER A 84 -22.96 8.95 -20.31
C SER A 84 -24.23 8.46 -19.57
N SER A 85 -24.21 8.39 -18.24
CA SER A 85 -25.38 8.13 -17.40
C SER A 85 -25.78 9.41 -16.67
N ARG A 86 -26.67 9.37 -15.66
CA ARG A 86 -27.10 10.53 -14.84
C ARG A 86 -25.96 11.29 -14.10
N SER A 87 -24.71 10.94 -14.37
CA SER A 87 -23.49 11.57 -13.89
C SER A 87 -22.85 12.33 -15.06
N THR A 88 -22.73 13.65 -14.94
CA THR A 88 -22.01 14.51 -15.90
C THR A 88 -20.48 14.36 -15.83
N LYS A 89 -19.97 13.39 -15.05
CA LYS A 89 -18.56 13.27 -14.69
C LYS A 89 -17.90 12.09 -15.39
N THR A 90 -16.65 12.33 -15.76
CA THR A 90 -15.79 11.38 -16.45
C THR A 90 -14.78 10.77 -15.49
N ILE A 91 -14.08 9.71 -15.94
CA ILE A 91 -13.08 9.04 -15.10
C ILE A 91 -11.92 9.98 -14.77
N ARG A 92 -11.69 11.00 -15.61
CA ARG A 92 -10.69 12.03 -15.37
C ARG A 92 -11.04 12.85 -14.13
N ASP A 93 -12.31 13.24 -13.99
CA ASP A 93 -12.78 13.99 -12.82
C ASP A 93 -12.65 13.14 -11.56
N VAL A 94 -12.91 11.83 -11.65
CA VAL A 94 -12.70 10.91 -10.52
C VAL A 94 -11.22 10.79 -10.19
N ILE A 95 -10.33 10.65 -11.18
CA ILE A 95 -8.88 10.55 -10.97
C ILE A 95 -8.33 11.85 -10.36
N GLU A 96 -8.64 13.00 -10.94
CA GLU A 96 -8.16 14.30 -10.50
C GLU A 96 -8.64 14.61 -9.09
N LYS A 97 -9.93 14.37 -8.79
CA LYS A 97 -10.47 14.53 -7.43
C LYS A 97 -9.80 13.57 -6.45
N TYR A 98 -9.61 12.32 -6.83
CA TYR A 98 -8.92 11.34 -5.99
C TYR A 98 -7.48 11.77 -5.69
N GLU A 99 -6.78 12.31 -6.67
CA GLU A 99 -5.39 12.74 -6.53
C GLU A 99 -5.28 14.03 -5.72
N LYS A 100 -6.11 15.04 -6.02
CA LYS A 100 -6.21 16.27 -5.22
C LYS A 100 -6.53 15.96 -3.76
N TYR A 101 -7.50 15.08 -3.50
CA TYR A 101 -7.84 14.67 -2.13
C TYR A 101 -6.76 13.80 -1.48
N CYS A 102 -6.04 12.95 -2.22
CA CYS A 102 -4.91 12.23 -1.65
C CYS A 102 -3.79 13.18 -1.23
N ILE A 103 -3.57 14.27 -1.97
CA ILE A 103 -2.61 15.32 -1.61
C ILE A 103 -3.10 16.05 -0.33
N THR A 104 -4.36 16.50 -0.30
CA THR A 104 -4.94 17.16 0.89
C THR A 104 -5.13 16.21 2.09
N SER A 105 -5.25 14.90 1.87
CA SER A 105 -5.35 13.88 2.95
C SER A 105 -3.99 13.32 3.37
N GLN A 106 -2.92 13.60 2.61
CA GLN A 106 -1.53 13.47 3.08
C GLN A 106 -1.19 14.56 4.10
N ASP A 107 -2.01 15.61 4.19
CA ASP A 107 -2.07 16.52 5.32
C ASP A 107 -2.82 15.85 6.50
N ILE A 108 -2.26 14.75 7.01
CA ILE A 108 -2.40 14.48 8.45
C ILE A 108 -1.83 15.74 9.11
N PRO A 109 -2.59 16.55 9.85
CA PRO A 109 -2.08 17.81 10.38
C PRO A 109 -0.77 17.59 11.16
N ASP A 110 0.11 18.58 11.08
CA ASP A 110 1.49 18.46 11.55
C ASP A 110 1.52 18.11 13.04
N ILE A 111 1.95 16.88 13.36
CA ILE A 111 2.22 16.46 14.73
C ILE A 111 3.49 17.20 15.17
N HIS A 112 3.29 18.26 15.95
CA HIS A 112 4.38 18.98 16.59
C HIS A 112 4.82 18.21 17.84
N PHE A 113 6.11 17.87 17.91
CA PHE A 113 6.69 17.16 19.05
C PHE A 113 7.27 18.20 20.02
N GLY A 114 6.51 18.55 21.06
CA GLY A 114 7.05 19.30 22.18
C GLY A 114 7.86 18.39 23.10
N LYS A 115 9.14 18.69 23.32
CA LYS A 115 9.91 18.07 24.41
C LYS A 115 9.66 18.86 25.70
N MET A 116 8.84 18.33 26.60
CA MET A 116 8.90 18.69 28.02
C MET A 116 8.75 17.43 28.88
N ASN A 117 9.77 17.16 29.71
CA ASN A 117 9.77 16.16 30.78
C ASN A 117 9.34 14.73 30.40
N GLY A 118 9.92 14.16 29.35
CA GLY A 118 9.74 12.74 29.01
C GLY A 118 8.35 12.35 28.49
N ASN A 119 7.40 13.28 28.46
CA ASN A 119 6.09 13.12 27.84
C ASN A 119 6.07 13.91 26.53
N VAL A 120 5.76 13.21 25.43
CA VAL A 120 5.56 13.83 24.11
C VAL A 120 4.18 14.47 24.12
N THR A 121 4.10 15.80 24.05
CA THR A 121 2.84 16.51 23.84
C THR A 121 2.52 16.55 22.34
N PHE A 122 1.32 16.11 21.99
CA PHE A 122 0.81 16.05 20.63
C PHE A 122 -0.07 17.29 20.36
N GLN A 123 0.34 18.16 19.44
CA GLN A 123 -0.53 19.20 18.88
C GLN A 123 -0.91 18.83 17.45
N TRP A 124 -2.22 18.90 17.19
CA TRP A 124 -2.88 18.56 15.94
C TRP A 124 -3.37 19.87 15.30
N ASP A 125 -2.60 20.43 14.37
CA ASP A 125 -2.96 21.70 13.72
C ASP A 125 -3.87 21.47 12.50
N THR A 126 -5.18 21.48 12.71
CA THR A 126 -6.16 21.59 11.62
C THR A 126 -6.09 22.98 10.98
N LYS A 127 -5.11 23.22 10.09
CA LYS A 127 -5.32 24.19 9.02
C LYS A 127 -6.17 23.53 7.94
N THR A 128 -7.45 23.32 8.25
CA THR A 128 -8.46 23.24 7.19
C THR A 128 -8.43 24.58 6.48
N THR A 129 -7.94 24.61 5.24
CA THR A 129 -8.36 25.65 4.29
C THR A 129 -9.87 25.55 4.24
N GLU A 130 -10.56 26.52 4.85
CA GLU A 130 -11.99 26.75 4.63
C GLU A 130 -12.16 27.11 3.14
N ASP A 131 -12.21 26.08 2.29
CA ASP A 131 -12.59 26.25 0.91
C ASP A 131 -14.09 26.57 0.92
N SER A 132 -14.37 27.86 0.73
CA SER A 132 -15.67 28.47 0.49
C SER A 132 -16.52 27.61 -0.45
N TYR A 133 -17.50 26.92 0.13
CA TYR A 133 -18.52 26.16 -0.59
C TYR A 133 -19.36 27.12 -1.44
N SER A 134 -19.15 27.08 -2.76
CA SER A 134 -20.12 27.59 -3.72
C SER A 134 -21.05 26.45 -4.13
N SER A 135 -22.35 26.70 -4.04
CA SER A 135 -23.49 25.79 -4.22
C SER A 135 -23.25 24.59 -5.15
N GLU A 136 -23.06 23.41 -4.56
CA GLU A 136 -22.78 22.15 -5.28
C GLU A 136 -24.05 21.36 -5.63
N SER A 137 -24.01 20.63 -6.74
CA SER A 137 -25.12 19.78 -7.20
C SER A 137 -25.23 18.48 -6.40
N GLN A 138 -26.43 17.90 -6.25
CA GLN A 138 -26.67 16.65 -5.47
C GLN A 138 -25.82 15.43 -5.92
N THR A 139 -25.27 15.45 -7.14
CA THR A 139 -24.41 14.40 -7.71
C THR A 139 -22.92 14.64 -7.41
N GLU A 140 -22.56 15.78 -6.81
CA GLU A 140 -21.23 16.14 -6.32
C GLU A 140 -20.92 15.62 -4.93
N GLY A 141 -21.87 15.73 -4.01
CA GLY A 141 -21.76 15.16 -2.66
C GLY A 141 -21.44 13.66 -2.68
N SER A 142 -22.18 12.86 -3.46
CA SER A 142 -22.05 11.38 -3.44
C SER A 142 -20.67 10.83 -3.83
N ILE A 143 -19.95 11.46 -4.77
CA ILE A 143 -18.59 11.00 -5.16
C ILE A 143 -17.56 11.45 -4.13
N ILE A 144 -17.70 12.65 -3.58
CA ILE A 144 -16.82 13.16 -2.53
C ILE A 144 -16.99 12.30 -1.28
N GLU A 145 -18.22 11.96 -0.91
CA GLU A 145 -18.54 11.05 0.18
C GLU A 145 -17.96 9.64 -0.04
N GLU A 146 -18.08 9.06 -1.24
CA GLU A 146 -17.45 7.76 -1.55
C GLU A 146 -15.91 7.83 -1.49
N ILE A 147 -15.29 8.88 -2.06
CA ILE A 147 -13.84 9.12 -1.96
C ILE A 147 -13.42 9.28 -0.50
N HIS A 148 -14.17 10.06 0.28
CA HIS A 148 -13.93 10.29 1.70
C HIS A 148 -14.03 8.99 2.49
N GLN A 149 -15.06 8.17 2.25
CA GLN A 149 -15.19 6.87 2.92
C GLN A 149 -14.06 5.92 2.56
N GLU A 150 -13.64 5.85 1.30
CA GLU A 150 -12.51 5.01 0.90
C GLU A 150 -11.17 5.51 1.46
N ILE A 151 -10.95 6.83 1.54
CA ILE A 151 -9.74 7.39 2.19
C ILE A 151 -9.76 7.17 3.70
N LYS A 152 -10.92 7.28 4.36
CA LYS A 152 -11.07 6.94 5.79
C LYS A 152 -10.68 5.48 6.06
N ARG A 153 -10.87 4.59 5.08
CA ARG A 153 -10.44 3.18 5.18
C ARG A 153 -8.95 2.97 4.96
N LYS A 154 -8.23 3.91 4.33
CA LYS A 154 -6.81 3.74 4.02
C LYS A 154 -5.92 3.95 5.23
N PRO A 155 -4.98 3.03 5.50
CA PRO A 155 -4.03 3.23 6.58
C PRO A 155 -3.18 4.47 6.31
N ASN A 156 -2.94 5.22 7.39
CA ASN A 156 -2.05 6.39 7.41
C ASN A 156 -0.85 6.19 8.35
N PHE A 157 -0.84 5.09 9.09
CA PHE A 157 0.31 4.60 9.85
C PHE A 157 0.61 3.15 9.50
N PHE A 158 1.84 2.75 9.79
CA PHE A 158 2.26 1.36 9.74
C PHE A 158 3.14 1.03 10.94
N ILE A 159 3.08 -0.23 11.35
CA ILE A 159 3.91 -0.79 12.40
C ILE A 159 4.97 -1.64 11.73
N CYS A 160 6.24 -1.42 12.05
CA CYS A 160 7.36 -2.13 11.41
C CYS A 160 8.50 -2.47 12.36
N GLN A 161 9.28 -3.47 11.97
CA GLN A 161 10.66 -3.69 12.44
C GLN A 161 11.62 -2.98 11.48
N ARG A 162 12.53 -2.17 12.03
CA ARG A 162 13.63 -1.56 11.26
C ARG A 162 14.68 -2.60 10.88
N ILE A 163 15.30 -2.45 9.70
CA ILE A 163 16.37 -3.33 9.23
C ILE A 163 17.66 -2.53 9.05
N GLU A 164 18.53 -2.59 10.06
CA GLU A 164 19.76 -1.79 10.11
C GLU A 164 21.03 -2.64 9.96
N SER A 165 20.89 -3.95 9.69
CA SER A 165 22.01 -4.86 9.49
C SER A 165 22.89 -4.40 8.33
N HIS A 166 24.17 -4.15 8.60
CA HIS A 166 25.14 -3.75 7.57
C HIS A 166 25.25 -4.79 6.46
N VAL A 167 25.22 -6.08 6.81
CA VAL A 167 25.27 -7.18 5.83
C VAL A 167 24.05 -7.17 4.91
N PHE A 168 22.87 -6.88 5.46
CA PHE A 168 21.67 -6.73 4.66
C PHE A 168 21.78 -5.50 3.74
N ILE A 169 22.14 -4.34 4.29
CA ILE A 169 22.23 -3.08 3.56
C ILE A 169 23.20 -3.19 2.38
N GLU A 170 24.39 -3.76 2.59
CA GLU A 170 25.39 -3.95 1.54
C GLU A 170 24.82 -4.78 0.37
N LYS A 171 24.15 -5.89 0.68
CA LYS A 171 23.55 -6.76 -0.34
C LYS A 171 22.35 -6.12 -1.03
N ALA A 172 21.51 -5.41 -0.28
CA ALA A 172 20.39 -4.65 -0.82
C ALA A 172 20.87 -3.57 -1.81
N LEU A 173 21.91 -2.82 -1.44
CA LEU A 173 22.57 -1.84 -2.31
C LEU A 173 23.16 -2.51 -3.56
N ARG A 174 23.77 -3.70 -3.44
CA ARG A 174 24.26 -4.45 -4.61
C ARG A 174 23.15 -4.76 -5.62
N VAL A 175 21.97 -5.16 -5.15
CA VAL A 175 20.81 -5.40 -6.03
C VAL A 175 20.39 -4.10 -6.72
N GLN A 176 20.27 -3.01 -5.97
CA GLN A 176 19.90 -1.70 -6.52
C GLN A 176 20.91 -1.21 -7.56
N SER A 177 22.22 -1.31 -7.28
CA SER A 177 23.29 -0.91 -8.18
C SER A 177 23.28 -1.71 -9.48
N ASN A 178 23.16 -3.04 -9.44
CA ASN A 178 23.11 -3.87 -10.64
C ASN A 178 21.98 -3.44 -11.60
N ILE A 179 20.81 -3.15 -11.03
CA ILE A 179 19.64 -2.68 -11.79
C ILE A 179 19.90 -1.27 -12.36
N CYS A 180 20.43 -0.35 -11.55
CA CYS A 180 20.64 1.04 -11.95
C CYS A 180 21.80 1.23 -12.93
N GLU A 181 22.83 0.38 -12.88
CA GLU A 181 23.93 0.39 -13.85
C GLU A 181 23.42 0.01 -15.25
N THR A 182 22.48 -0.94 -15.31
CA THR A 182 21.83 -1.34 -16.58
C THR A 182 20.74 -0.35 -17.01
N GLN A 183 19.97 0.18 -16.05
CA GLN A 183 18.82 1.07 -16.28
C GLN A 183 18.82 2.26 -15.30
N PRO A 184 19.56 3.34 -15.62
CA PRO A 184 19.81 4.45 -14.69
C PRO A 184 18.58 5.20 -14.19
N TYR A 185 17.47 5.18 -14.94
CA TYR A 185 16.22 5.84 -14.55
C TYR A 185 15.56 5.21 -13.30
N TYR A 186 15.97 4.01 -12.86
CA TYR A 186 15.48 3.43 -11.60
C TYR A 186 16.15 3.99 -10.35
N LYS A 187 17.16 4.85 -10.47
CA LYS A 187 17.85 5.45 -9.33
C LYS A 187 16.87 6.20 -8.41
N ASP A 188 15.92 6.93 -8.99
CA ASP A 188 14.88 7.66 -8.26
C ASP A 188 13.78 6.75 -7.68
N CYS A 189 13.79 5.46 -8.03
CA CYS A 189 12.87 4.45 -7.49
C CYS A 189 13.50 3.64 -6.34
N CYS A 190 14.81 3.76 -6.10
CA CYS A 190 15.50 3.01 -5.06
C CYS A 190 15.09 3.50 -3.67
N ILE A 191 14.76 2.57 -2.79
CA ILE A 191 14.50 2.87 -1.38
C ILE A 191 15.83 3.17 -0.70
N ASP A 192 15.91 4.32 -0.01
CA ASP A 192 17.08 4.71 0.77
C ASP A 192 17.38 3.65 1.84
N PRO A 193 18.66 3.26 2.06
CA PRO A 193 19.02 2.26 3.06
C PRO A 193 18.48 2.53 4.46
N LYS A 194 18.35 3.81 4.84
CA LYS A 194 17.80 4.20 6.13
C LYS A 194 16.34 3.78 6.27
N LEU A 195 15.60 3.66 5.16
CA LEU A 195 14.17 3.33 5.12
C LEU A 195 13.89 1.83 5.05
N PHE A 196 14.90 0.95 5.06
CA PHE A 196 14.65 -0.48 5.04
C PHE A 196 13.93 -0.94 6.31
N HIS A 197 12.77 -1.58 6.11
CA HIS A 197 11.91 -2.04 7.18
C HIS A 197 11.09 -3.26 6.72
N LEU A 198 10.68 -4.07 7.69
CA LEU A 198 9.63 -5.06 7.53
C LEU A 198 8.32 -4.48 8.08
N THR A 199 7.34 -4.20 7.21
CA THR A 199 5.99 -3.84 7.63
C THR A 199 5.31 -5.05 8.29
N LEU A 200 4.77 -4.88 9.49
CA LEU A 200 4.08 -5.91 10.28
C LEU A 200 2.57 -5.70 10.28
N SER A 201 2.13 -4.44 10.36
CA SER A 201 0.71 -4.08 10.26
C SER A 201 0.57 -2.67 9.70
N THR A 202 -0.61 -2.34 9.21
CA THR A 202 -0.98 -0.99 8.77
C THR A 202 -2.27 -0.59 9.49
N VAL A 203 -2.33 0.64 10.01
CA VAL A 203 -3.42 1.11 10.86
C VAL A 203 -3.87 2.51 10.43
N ARG A 204 -5.17 2.80 10.61
CA ARG A 204 -5.72 4.15 10.49
C ARG A 204 -5.85 4.77 11.88
N LEU A 205 -5.28 5.96 12.07
CA LEU A 205 -5.44 6.79 13.26
C LEU A 205 -5.92 8.19 12.83
N GLU A 206 -7.07 8.62 13.32
CA GLU A 206 -7.77 9.83 12.86
C GLU A 206 -7.34 11.11 13.57
N ASP A 207 -6.85 11.01 14.81
CA ASP A 207 -6.48 12.16 15.64
C ASP A 207 -5.37 11.81 16.66
N SER A 208 -4.96 12.81 17.44
CA SER A 208 -3.93 12.66 18.47
C SER A 208 -4.36 11.75 19.64
N SER A 209 -5.66 11.64 19.94
CA SER A 209 -6.17 10.72 20.96
C SER A 209 -5.96 9.28 20.51
N GLN A 210 -6.33 8.95 19.27
CA GLN A 210 -6.13 7.63 18.69
C GLN A 210 -4.65 7.25 18.58
N VAL A 211 -3.76 8.21 18.31
CA VAL A 211 -2.31 7.98 18.38
C VAL A 211 -1.88 7.57 19.79
N SER A 212 -2.33 8.31 20.81
CA SER A 212 -2.02 8.01 22.21
C SER A 212 -2.59 6.65 22.65
N GLU A 213 -3.85 6.38 22.32
CA GLU A 213 -4.56 5.14 22.63
C GLU A 213 -3.91 3.92 21.93
N CYS A 214 -3.50 4.06 20.67
CA CYS A 214 -2.79 3.02 19.93
C CYS A 214 -1.45 2.68 20.61
N MET A 215 -0.67 3.70 20.98
CA MET A 215 0.57 3.49 21.72
C MET A 215 0.33 2.89 23.11
N GLN A 216 -0.73 3.30 23.80
CA GLN A 216 -1.11 2.74 25.09
C GLN A 216 -1.50 1.26 24.98
N ALA A 217 -2.31 0.89 23.98
CA ALA A 217 -2.70 -0.50 23.73
C ALA A 217 -1.49 -1.40 23.47
N LEU A 218 -0.53 -0.93 22.64
CA LEU A 218 0.71 -1.66 22.37
C LEU A 218 1.55 -1.83 23.64
N ARG A 219 1.69 -0.79 24.47
CA ARG A 219 2.43 -0.85 25.75
C ARG A 219 1.76 -1.78 26.76
N GLN A 220 0.44 -1.73 26.89
CA GLN A 220 -0.31 -2.61 27.79
C GLN A 220 -0.21 -4.08 27.35
N ALA A 221 -0.16 -4.32 26.05
CA ALA A 221 -0.01 -5.66 25.49
C ALA A 221 1.45 -6.14 25.34
N GLU A 222 2.44 -5.38 25.83
CA GLU A 222 3.86 -5.66 25.62
C GLU A 222 4.25 -7.08 26.07
N THR A 223 3.78 -7.52 27.26
CA THR A 223 4.09 -8.87 27.78
C THR A 223 3.53 -9.97 26.88
N ILE A 224 2.33 -9.75 26.33
CA ILE A 224 1.67 -10.68 25.41
C ILE A 224 2.42 -10.70 24.07
N LEU A 225 2.76 -9.54 23.50
CA LEU A 225 3.53 -9.45 22.26
C LEU A 225 4.88 -10.18 22.38
N ARG A 226 5.57 -10.01 23.51
CA ARG A 226 6.83 -10.71 23.81
C ARG A 226 6.67 -12.23 23.80
N SER A 227 5.55 -12.78 24.29
CA SER A 227 5.35 -14.23 24.30
C SER A 227 5.08 -14.84 22.91
N PHE A 228 4.74 -14.00 21.92
CA PHE A 228 4.53 -14.41 20.54
C PHE A 228 5.71 -14.10 19.61
N LEU A 229 6.80 -13.52 20.11
CA LEU A 229 7.98 -13.25 19.29
C LEU A 229 8.50 -14.55 18.63
N PRO A 230 8.97 -14.48 17.38
CA PRO A 230 9.68 -15.59 16.77
C PRO A 230 10.89 -16.00 17.61
N THR A 231 10.93 -17.27 18.01
CA THR A 231 12.06 -17.85 18.76
C THR A 231 13.31 -17.99 17.90
N ASP A 232 13.13 -18.28 16.62
CA ASP A 232 14.21 -18.42 15.65
C ASP A 232 14.46 -17.11 14.92
N GLN A 233 15.71 -16.89 14.51
CA GLN A 233 16.04 -15.78 13.62
C GLN A 233 15.34 -15.97 12.26
N LEU A 234 14.79 -14.87 11.74
CA LEU A 234 14.12 -14.80 10.46
C LEU A 234 15.16 -14.67 9.35
N LEU A 235 15.09 -15.55 8.35
CA LEU A 235 15.99 -15.54 7.19
C LEU A 235 15.43 -14.61 6.09
N ILE A 236 16.27 -13.71 5.59
CA ILE A 236 16.01 -12.90 4.40
C ILE A 236 16.74 -13.54 3.23
N LYS A 237 15.99 -14.06 2.26
CA LYS A 237 16.53 -14.81 1.12
C LYS A 237 15.73 -14.58 -0.15
N GLY A 238 16.46 -14.33 -1.23
CA GLY A 238 15.94 -14.12 -2.55
C GLY A 238 15.30 -12.75 -2.74
N VAL A 239 15.14 -12.39 -4.01
CA VAL A 239 14.34 -11.23 -4.42
C VAL A 239 13.08 -11.69 -5.12
N SER A 240 12.03 -10.91 -4.99
CA SER A 240 10.77 -11.10 -5.72
C SER A 240 10.09 -9.76 -5.88
N ASP A 241 8.96 -9.74 -6.56
CA ASP A 241 8.24 -8.52 -6.88
C ASP A 241 6.75 -8.58 -6.51
N PHE A 242 6.14 -7.41 -6.43
CA PHE A 242 4.68 -7.24 -6.46
C PHE A 242 4.27 -6.67 -7.81
N HIS A 243 3.79 -7.53 -8.70
CA HIS A 243 3.27 -7.19 -10.03
C HIS A 243 4.27 -6.40 -10.91
N GLY A 244 5.57 -6.63 -10.70
CA GLY A 244 6.71 -5.99 -11.35
C GLY A 244 7.01 -4.57 -10.88
N ARG A 245 6.26 -4.02 -9.92
CA ARG A 245 6.33 -2.60 -9.52
C ARG A 245 7.11 -2.34 -8.25
N VAL A 246 7.14 -3.31 -7.35
CA VAL A 246 7.91 -3.23 -6.11
C VAL A 246 8.82 -4.43 -6.07
N LEU A 247 10.12 -4.22 -6.21
CA LEU A 247 11.13 -5.24 -5.98
C LEU A 247 11.47 -5.26 -4.49
N TYR A 248 11.49 -6.43 -3.87
CA TYR A 248 11.80 -6.59 -2.46
C TYR A 248 12.70 -7.80 -2.20
N ALA A 249 13.43 -7.74 -1.09
CA ALA A 249 14.06 -8.92 -0.49
C ALA A 249 12.99 -9.68 0.31
N ALA A 250 12.86 -10.99 0.07
CA ALA A 250 11.84 -11.81 0.72
C ALA A 250 12.31 -12.29 2.10
N VAL A 251 11.41 -12.27 3.07
CA VAL A 251 11.62 -12.94 4.36
C VAL A 251 10.98 -14.32 4.26
N GLU A 252 11.71 -15.37 4.63
CA GLU A 252 11.19 -16.73 4.52
C GLU A 252 9.92 -16.92 5.36
N PRO A 253 8.94 -17.70 4.88
CA PRO A 253 7.71 -17.96 5.63
C PRO A 253 7.99 -18.57 7.00
N SER A 254 7.58 -17.87 8.05
CA SER A 254 7.70 -18.34 9.44
C SER A 254 6.32 -18.40 10.09
N LYS A 255 5.97 -19.56 10.66
CA LYS A 255 4.71 -19.71 11.41
C LYS A 255 4.68 -18.77 12.62
N ASN A 256 5.81 -18.66 13.34
CA ASN A 256 5.91 -17.80 14.52
C ASN A 256 5.79 -16.33 14.15
N LEU A 257 6.33 -15.91 13.00
CA LEU A 257 6.15 -14.54 12.51
C LEU A 257 4.68 -14.24 12.16
N ASN A 258 3.99 -15.17 11.49
CA ASN A 258 2.57 -15.01 11.20
C ASN A 258 1.75 -14.91 12.50
N LEU A 259 2.02 -15.79 13.47
CA LEU A 259 1.36 -15.74 14.78
C LEU A 259 1.60 -14.42 15.51
N PHE A 260 2.84 -13.92 15.50
CA PHE A 260 3.16 -12.60 16.07
C PHE A 260 2.34 -11.48 15.43
N VAL A 261 2.28 -11.45 14.09
CA VAL A 261 1.51 -10.44 13.34
C VAL A 261 0.01 -10.57 13.57
N ASP A 262 -0.52 -11.79 13.62
CA ASP A 262 -1.93 -12.05 13.91
C ASP A 262 -2.31 -11.53 15.30
N HIS A 263 -1.48 -11.79 16.32
CA HIS A 263 -1.69 -11.28 17.68
C HIS A 263 -1.53 -9.76 17.77
N LEU A 264 -0.56 -9.17 17.07
CA LEU A 264 -0.44 -7.71 16.95
C LEU A 264 -1.73 -7.10 16.38
N ASN A 265 -2.27 -7.67 15.31
CA ASN A 265 -3.53 -7.21 14.72
C ASN A 265 -4.71 -7.42 15.67
N GLN A 266 -4.79 -8.53 16.39
CA GLN A 266 -5.82 -8.76 17.40
C GLN A 266 -5.80 -7.72 18.52
N ILE A 267 -4.62 -7.33 19.00
CA ILE A 267 -4.47 -6.27 20.01
C ILE A 267 -5.01 -4.94 19.47
N LEU A 268 -4.63 -4.57 18.24
CA LEU A 268 -5.12 -3.36 17.59
C LEU A 268 -6.64 -3.38 17.42
N HIS A 269 -7.20 -4.51 16.98
CA HIS A 269 -8.65 -4.67 16.81
C HIS A 269 -9.41 -4.63 18.13
N ALA A 270 -8.90 -5.27 19.19
CA ALA A 270 -9.49 -5.22 20.52
C ALA A 270 -9.47 -3.80 21.11
N ALA A 271 -8.47 -3.00 20.74
CA ALA A 271 -8.39 -1.58 21.09
C ALA A 271 -9.24 -0.67 20.17
N GLY A 272 -9.99 -1.23 19.21
CA GLY A 272 -10.89 -0.49 18.33
C GLY A 272 -10.28 0.02 17.03
N PHE A 273 -9.05 -0.34 16.70
CA PHE A 273 -8.37 0.12 15.49
C PHE A 273 -8.64 -0.79 14.28
N CYS A 274 -8.73 -0.16 13.10
CA CYS A 274 -8.84 -0.86 11.82
C CYS A 274 -7.45 -1.15 11.25
N THR A 275 -7.23 -2.40 10.83
CA THR A 275 -6.01 -2.85 10.15
C THR A 275 -6.35 -3.47 8.79
N ASP A 276 -5.38 -3.56 7.88
CA ASP A 276 -5.54 -4.21 6.57
C ASP A 276 -5.37 -5.76 6.68
N SER A 277 -5.97 -6.37 7.72
CA SER A 277 -5.83 -7.80 8.04
C SER A 277 -6.50 -8.73 7.03
N GLN A 278 -7.28 -8.20 6.08
CA GLN A 278 -7.94 -8.99 5.04
C GLN A 278 -6.97 -9.53 3.99
N LYS A 279 -5.78 -8.92 3.85
CA LYS A 279 -4.74 -9.40 2.92
C LYS A 279 -3.84 -10.41 3.62
N LYS A 280 -3.54 -11.51 2.92
CA LYS A 280 -2.55 -12.49 3.39
C LYS A 280 -1.22 -11.79 3.64
N PHE A 281 -0.74 -11.83 4.88
CA PHE A 281 0.56 -11.29 5.24
C PHE A 281 1.68 -11.95 4.43
N LYS A 282 2.49 -11.14 3.76
CA LYS A 282 3.66 -11.57 2.99
C LYS A 282 4.85 -10.74 3.45
N PRO A 283 5.74 -11.27 4.30
CA PRO A 283 6.82 -10.49 4.89
C PRO A 283 7.90 -10.17 3.83
N HIS A 284 8.24 -8.90 3.70
CA HIS A 284 9.14 -8.40 2.66
C HIS A 284 9.81 -7.09 3.08
N ILE A 285 10.97 -6.80 2.49
CA ILE A 285 11.69 -5.53 2.66
C ILE A 285 11.85 -4.90 1.28
N SER A 286 11.17 -3.77 1.04
CA SER A 286 11.16 -3.10 -0.27
C SER A 286 12.53 -2.53 -0.61
N LEU A 287 13.02 -2.83 -1.82
CA LEU A 287 14.30 -2.34 -2.35
C LEU A 287 14.11 -1.28 -3.43
N ILE A 288 13.17 -1.50 -4.34
CA ILE A 288 12.85 -0.55 -5.42
C ILE A 288 11.34 -0.45 -5.56
N LYS A 289 10.80 0.76 -5.68
CA LYS A 289 9.37 1.00 -5.92
C LYS A 289 9.21 1.94 -7.11
N ILE A 290 8.70 1.41 -8.23
CA ILE A 290 8.47 2.20 -9.43
C ILE A 290 7.52 3.36 -9.12
N THR A 291 7.96 4.55 -9.47
CA THR A 291 7.16 5.77 -9.39
C THR A 291 6.48 6.05 -10.72
N ARG A 292 5.42 6.89 -10.69
CA ARG A 292 4.70 7.31 -11.89
C ARG A 292 5.58 8.08 -12.88
N SER A 293 6.53 8.87 -12.38
CA SER A 293 7.48 9.62 -13.22
C SER A 293 8.38 8.68 -14.01
N VAL A 294 8.93 7.66 -13.35
CA VAL A 294 9.85 6.69 -13.98
C VAL A 294 9.13 5.76 -14.95
N THR A 295 7.86 5.44 -14.72
CA THR A 295 7.04 4.67 -15.67
C THR A 295 7.01 5.31 -17.07
N LYS A 296 6.94 6.65 -17.14
CA LYS A 296 6.93 7.37 -18.43
C LYS A 296 8.29 7.32 -19.11
N GLN A 297 9.38 7.41 -18.35
CA GLN A 297 10.74 7.38 -18.87
C GLN A 297 11.15 5.98 -19.34
N ALA A 298 10.78 4.95 -18.58
CA ALA A 298 11.14 3.56 -18.86
C ALA A 298 10.34 2.97 -20.04
N GLY A 299 9.20 3.55 -20.41
CA GLY A 299 8.26 2.96 -21.36
C GLY A 299 7.61 1.66 -20.88
N THR A 300 7.86 1.28 -19.63
CA THR A 300 7.33 0.07 -18.98
C THR A 300 6.85 0.38 -17.57
N LYS A 301 5.84 -0.37 -17.13
CA LYS A 301 5.30 -0.35 -15.76
C LYS A 301 5.94 -1.40 -14.86
N LYS A 302 6.92 -2.17 -15.35
CA LYS A 302 7.50 -3.33 -14.66
C LYS A 302 9.01 -3.35 -14.78
N ILE A 303 9.69 -3.71 -13.69
CA ILE A 303 11.12 -4.03 -13.70
C ILE A 303 11.31 -5.35 -14.45
N ASN A 304 12.20 -5.38 -15.45
CA ASN A 304 12.50 -6.61 -16.17
C ASN A 304 13.14 -7.64 -15.21
N PRO A 305 12.58 -8.86 -15.06
CA PRO A 305 13.16 -9.94 -14.27
C PRO A 305 14.63 -10.27 -14.54
N ASP A 306 15.08 -10.10 -15.79
CA ASP A 306 16.48 -10.38 -16.16
C ASP A 306 17.49 -9.52 -15.38
N LEU A 307 17.07 -8.34 -14.92
CA LEU A 307 17.91 -7.41 -14.16
C LEU A 307 18.21 -7.89 -12.73
N TYR A 308 17.49 -8.89 -12.23
CA TYR A 308 17.64 -9.38 -10.88
C TYR A 308 17.65 -10.92 -10.75
N ASN A 309 17.75 -11.63 -11.87
CA ASN A 309 17.81 -13.10 -11.90
C ASN A 309 18.96 -13.68 -11.06
N GLU A 310 20.12 -13.01 -11.01
CA GLU A 310 21.26 -13.47 -10.20
C GLU A 310 20.99 -13.42 -8.68
N PHE A 311 19.99 -12.65 -8.24
CA PHE A 311 19.68 -12.44 -6.84
C PHE A 311 18.52 -13.31 -6.31
N LEU A 312 17.90 -14.14 -7.16
CA LEU A 312 16.72 -14.94 -6.79
C LEU A 312 16.96 -15.88 -5.59
N ASN A 313 18.20 -16.32 -5.39
CA ASN A 313 18.58 -17.20 -4.28
C ASN A 313 19.57 -16.56 -3.29
N MET A 314 19.85 -15.26 -3.43
CA MET A 314 20.80 -14.55 -2.57
C MET A 314 20.32 -14.55 -1.13
N GLU A 315 21.16 -14.99 -0.19
CA GLU A 315 20.90 -14.84 1.24
C GLU A 315 21.35 -13.46 1.69
N PHE A 316 20.41 -12.62 2.12
CA PHE A 316 20.69 -11.25 2.58
C PHE A 316 21.13 -11.20 4.04
N GLY A 317 20.70 -12.18 4.85
CA GLY A 317 21.09 -12.32 6.24
C GLY A 317 19.93 -12.79 7.11
N LYS A 318 20.15 -12.80 8.42
CA LYS A 318 19.15 -13.15 9.42
C LYS A 318 18.93 -11.99 10.38
N PHE A 319 17.73 -11.88 10.94
CA PHE A 319 17.39 -10.88 11.94
C PHE A 319 16.37 -11.42 12.94
N ILE A 320 16.22 -10.74 14.08
CA ILE A 320 15.16 -10.99 15.06
C ILE A 320 14.20 -9.80 15.07
N ILE A 321 13.00 -10.00 15.61
CA ILE A 321 12.14 -8.88 15.99
C ILE A 321 12.52 -8.47 17.41
N ASP A 322 13.21 -7.34 17.52
CA ASP A 322 13.65 -6.75 18.80
C ASP A 322 12.80 -5.55 19.21
N SER A 323 12.10 -4.96 18.26
CA SER A 323 11.35 -3.73 18.46
C SER A 323 10.31 -3.53 17.37
N ILE A 324 9.27 -2.76 17.70
CA ILE A 324 8.31 -2.28 16.71
C ILE A 324 8.22 -0.77 16.78
N HIS A 325 8.10 -0.16 15.61
CA HIS A 325 7.98 1.28 15.43
C HIS A 325 6.65 1.59 14.77
N VAL A 326 5.93 2.57 15.29
CA VAL A 326 4.71 3.10 14.67
C VAL A 326 5.09 4.34 13.88
N CYS A 327 4.94 4.27 12.56
CA CYS A 327 5.46 5.26 11.62
C CYS A 327 4.34 5.86 10.78
N ALA A 328 4.40 7.17 10.54
CA ALA A 328 3.44 7.86 9.69
C ALA A 328 3.75 7.65 8.20
N ILE A 329 2.72 7.44 7.39
CA ILE A 329 2.81 7.28 5.94
C ILE A 329 2.79 8.66 5.26
N GLY A 330 3.71 8.89 4.33
CA GLY A 330 3.71 10.09 3.47
C GLY A 330 4.16 11.38 4.16
N LYS A 331 4.75 11.27 5.36
CA LYS A 331 5.33 12.41 6.09
C LYS A 331 6.83 12.56 5.83
N PRO A 332 7.38 13.78 6.04
CA PRO A 332 8.82 13.98 6.01
C PRO A 332 9.51 13.01 6.97
N HIS A 333 10.70 12.56 6.59
CA HIS A 333 11.52 11.70 7.43
C HIS A 333 11.92 12.40 8.73
N ASP A 334 12.17 11.62 9.79
CA ASP A 334 12.70 12.13 11.05
C ASP A 334 14.18 12.55 10.92
N ASP A 335 14.76 13.09 12.00
CA ASP A 335 16.15 13.54 12.04
C ASP A 335 17.17 12.41 11.75
N SER A 336 16.77 11.14 11.92
CA SER A 336 17.62 9.99 11.57
C SER A 336 17.60 9.69 10.06
N GLY A 337 16.62 10.23 9.33
CA GLY A 337 16.34 9.95 7.92
C GLY A 337 15.42 8.75 7.72
N PHE A 338 14.77 8.26 8.78
CA PHE A 338 13.75 7.20 8.69
C PHE A 338 12.35 7.80 8.59
N TYR A 339 11.35 6.95 8.38
CA TYR A 339 9.95 7.37 8.52
C TYR A 339 9.69 8.04 9.87
N ARG A 340 8.88 9.10 9.86
CA ARG A 340 8.43 9.81 11.05
C ARG A 340 7.81 8.85 12.05
N THR A 341 8.57 8.52 13.09
CA THR A 341 8.19 7.55 14.12
C THR A 341 7.49 8.29 15.26
N ILE A 342 6.23 7.94 15.52
CA ILE A 342 5.43 8.53 16.61
C ILE A 342 5.64 7.80 17.94
N GLY A 343 6.12 6.56 17.89
CA GLY A 343 6.47 5.79 19.06
C GLY A 343 7.10 4.46 18.68
N SER A 344 7.78 3.85 19.65
CA SER A 344 8.35 2.52 19.52
C SER A 344 8.14 1.73 20.80
N LEU A 345 8.20 0.40 20.65
CA LEU A 345 8.15 -0.56 21.74
C LEU A 345 9.34 -1.50 21.59
N CYS A 346 10.17 -1.58 22.62
CA CYS A 346 11.25 -2.56 22.70
C CYS A 346 10.67 -3.89 23.16
N LEU A 347 10.86 -4.93 22.37
CA LEU A 347 10.32 -6.27 22.59
C LEU A 347 11.40 -7.26 23.07
N VAL A 348 12.67 -6.83 23.15
CA VAL A 348 13.75 -7.68 23.65
C VAL A 348 13.51 -8.06 25.10
N ASN A 349 13.61 -9.35 25.42
CA ASN A 349 13.70 -9.79 26.80
C ASN A 349 14.96 -9.15 27.42
N PRO A 350 14.87 -8.33 28.48
CA PRO A 350 16.05 -7.67 29.08
C PRO A 350 17.10 -8.66 29.62
N ASN A 351 16.79 -9.96 29.60
CA ASN A 351 17.66 -11.07 30.03
C ASN A 351 18.25 -11.91 28.88
N ALA A 352 18.05 -11.55 27.61
CA ALA A 352 18.76 -12.20 26.51
C ALA A 352 20.19 -11.62 26.41
N LYS A 353 21.09 -12.19 27.21
CA LYS A 353 22.54 -12.00 27.12
C LYS A 353 23.10 -12.44 25.78
#